data_AF-Q6L2Y6-F1
#
_entry.id   AF-Q6L2Y6-F1
#
_cell.length_a   1.000
_cell.length_b   1.000
_cell.length_c   1.000
_cell.angle_alpha   90.00
_cell.angle_beta   90.00
_cell.angle_gamma   90.00
#
_symmetry.space_group_name_H-M   'P 1'
#
loop_
_entity.id
_entity.type
_entity.pdbx_description
1 polymer ?
#
loop_
_entity_poly.entity_id
_entity_poly.type
_entity_poly.pdbx_seq_one_letter_code
_entity_poly.pdbx_strand_id
1 'polypeptide(L)'
;MAEKDKSNNLNQEDLKNLINRIIEEIKNTDFNTLFSTPDEEDIKNINCFLFAADDDLKASKLLYENKLYANSIYHLQQAIEKMIKAQALKFFPLDYKSITKTSHNSPEIYFRLLKVKPFELMLRAASTIIPNLDVASLDTIDQSIIDLKNDKTKLEIANLPSKAINALLIICSIFIELYGNLDTSEILKGFYGDNFKSSILDITKNLISDLGMDSELNDVNFEDIFDETIEDTNIAKMILITIPLYILGIIVYPHEAFTRYPGKLMGPENYNLELGIVQTYPKIYEMSEIILKRLKN
;
A
#
# COMPACT_ATOMS: atom_id res chain seq x y z
N MET A 1 -26.45 -16.76 -23.17
CA MET A 1 -26.05 -16.05 -21.94
C MET A 1 -24.55 -15.88 -21.99
N ALA A 2 -24.09 -14.68 -22.33
CA ALA A 2 -22.70 -14.28 -22.22
C ALA A 2 -22.73 -13.02 -21.34
N GLU A 3 -22.46 -13.18 -20.05
CA GLU A 3 -22.12 -12.03 -19.21
C GLU A 3 -20.80 -11.50 -19.75
N LYS A 4 -20.92 -10.43 -20.56
CA LYS A 4 -19.78 -9.68 -21.03
C LYS A 4 -19.01 -9.20 -19.81
N ASP A 5 -17.76 -9.64 -19.78
CA ASP A 5 -16.66 -9.17 -18.94
C ASP A 5 -16.73 -7.65 -18.79
N LYS A 6 -17.34 -7.18 -17.69
CA LYS A 6 -17.30 -5.77 -17.27
C LYS A 6 -16.00 -5.55 -16.51
N SER A 7 -14.86 -5.85 -17.13
CA SER A 7 -13.60 -5.31 -16.65
C SER A 7 -13.67 -3.80 -16.88
N ASN A 8 -14.06 -3.05 -15.84
CA ASN A 8 -14.04 -1.60 -15.85
C ASN A 8 -12.62 -1.16 -16.19
N ASN A 9 -12.41 -0.70 -17.42
CA ASN A 9 -11.25 0.11 -17.72
C ASN A 9 -11.45 1.39 -16.92
N LEU A 10 -10.65 1.58 -15.87
CA LEU A 10 -10.54 2.87 -15.20
C LEU A 10 -10.27 3.89 -16.29
N ASN A 11 -11.17 4.85 -16.47
CA ASN A 11 -10.88 5.93 -17.38
C ASN A 11 -9.92 6.90 -16.68
N GLN A 12 -9.20 7.65 -17.48
CA GLN A 12 -7.97 8.34 -17.10
C GLN A 12 -8.27 9.62 -16.33
N GLU A 13 -9.38 10.23 -16.70
CA GLU A 13 -9.97 11.37 -16.03
C GLU A 13 -10.37 10.99 -14.60
N ASP A 14 -10.81 9.74 -14.38
CA ASP A 14 -11.14 9.25 -13.03
C ASP A 14 -9.89 9.17 -12.14
N LEU A 15 -8.76 8.67 -12.67
CA LEU A 15 -7.50 8.59 -11.93
C LEU A 15 -6.93 9.98 -11.60
N LYS A 16 -6.99 10.90 -12.55
CA LYS A 16 -6.54 12.29 -12.37
C LYS A 16 -7.36 13.01 -11.29
N ASN A 17 -8.69 12.96 -11.40
CA ASN A 17 -9.58 13.62 -10.44
C ASN A 17 -9.40 13.06 -9.03
N LEU A 18 -9.13 11.77 -8.93
CA LEU A 18 -8.85 11.11 -7.69
C LEU A 18 -7.54 11.59 -7.04
N ILE A 19 -6.45 11.68 -7.81
CA ILE A 19 -5.16 12.18 -7.34
C ILE A 19 -5.33 13.59 -6.78
N ASN A 20 -5.94 14.51 -7.55
CA ASN A 20 -6.18 15.89 -7.13
C ASN A 20 -6.97 15.98 -5.82
N ARG A 21 -7.99 15.13 -5.67
CA ARG A 21 -8.82 15.11 -4.47
C ARG A 21 -8.06 14.63 -3.23
N ILE A 22 -7.20 13.62 -3.36
CA ILE A 22 -6.34 13.14 -2.27
C ILE A 22 -5.47 14.30 -1.75
N ILE A 23 -4.96 15.12 -2.66
CA ILE A 23 -4.00 16.19 -2.36
C ILE A 23 -4.64 17.33 -1.59
N GLU A 24 -5.78 17.83 -2.06
CA GLU A 24 -6.51 18.89 -1.36
C GLU A 24 -6.85 18.51 0.09
N GLU A 25 -7.05 17.23 0.36
CA GLU A 25 -7.41 16.77 1.68
C GLU A 25 -6.20 16.51 2.58
N ILE A 26 -5.05 16.13 2.00
CA ILE A 26 -3.77 16.18 2.70
C ILE A 26 -3.49 17.63 3.16
N LYS A 27 -3.68 18.63 2.28
CA LYS A 27 -3.48 20.06 2.63
C LYS A 27 -4.36 20.52 3.80
N ASN A 28 -5.59 19.99 3.89
CA ASN A 28 -6.57 20.39 4.91
C ASN A 28 -6.49 19.57 6.22
N THR A 29 -5.54 18.65 6.36
CA THR A 29 -5.45 17.75 7.52
C THR A 29 -4.44 18.26 8.55
N ASP A 30 -4.87 18.44 9.81
CA ASP A 30 -3.97 18.73 10.93
C ASP A 30 -3.22 17.48 11.38
N PHE A 31 -2.08 17.28 10.74
CA PHE A 31 -1.19 16.16 10.97
C PHE A 31 -0.61 16.07 12.40
N ASN A 32 -0.53 17.19 13.14
CA ASN A 32 0.02 17.17 14.49
C ASN A 32 -0.85 16.36 15.46
N THR A 33 -2.14 16.23 15.18
CA THR A 33 -3.08 15.42 15.98
C THR A 33 -3.02 13.93 15.65
N LEU A 34 -2.38 13.58 14.54
CA LEU A 34 -2.34 12.22 14.00
C LEU A 34 -1.05 11.48 14.32
N PHE A 35 -0.06 12.19 14.84
CA PHE A 35 1.27 11.64 15.06
C PHE A 35 1.70 11.74 16.52
N SER A 36 2.44 10.72 16.94
CA SER A 36 3.10 10.70 18.24
C SER A 36 4.57 10.37 18.06
N THR A 37 5.41 10.95 18.91
CA THR A 37 6.79 10.51 19.03
C THR A 37 6.84 9.20 19.81
N PRO A 38 7.42 8.11 19.27
CA PRO A 38 7.52 6.84 19.97
C PRO A 38 8.44 6.97 21.20
N ASP A 39 8.10 6.29 22.29
CA ASP A 39 8.96 6.19 23.47
C ASP A 39 10.07 5.12 23.30
N GLU A 40 10.94 4.94 24.31
CA GLU A 40 12.05 3.98 24.24
C GLU A 40 11.58 2.52 24.06
N GLU A 41 10.45 2.15 24.67
CA GLU A 41 9.92 0.79 24.55
C GLU A 41 9.24 0.59 23.18
N ASP A 42 8.57 1.62 22.65
CA ASP A 42 8.06 1.63 21.28
C ASP A 42 9.18 1.46 20.26
N ILE A 43 10.29 2.19 20.40
CA ILE A 43 11.48 2.06 19.53
C ILE A 43 12.00 0.61 19.53
N LYS A 44 12.09 -0.01 20.70
CA LYS A 44 12.49 -1.42 20.83
C LYS A 44 11.51 -2.36 20.13
N ASN A 45 10.20 -2.15 20.31
CA ASN A 45 9.16 -2.96 19.66
C ASN A 45 9.14 -2.78 18.14
N ILE A 46 9.32 -1.56 17.64
CA ILE A 46 9.48 -1.25 16.22
C ILE A 46 10.64 -2.06 15.64
N ASN A 47 11.81 -2.03 16.29
CA ASN A 47 12.98 -2.77 15.83
C ASN A 47 12.76 -4.30 15.83
N CYS A 48 12.07 -4.84 16.84
CA CYS A 48 11.68 -6.26 16.87
C CYS A 48 10.79 -6.63 15.67
N PHE A 49 9.79 -5.81 15.35
CA PHE A 49 8.93 -6.05 14.18
C PHE A 49 9.71 -5.97 12.86
N LEU A 50 10.57 -4.97 12.68
CA LEU A 50 11.35 -4.80 11.46
C LEU A 50 12.40 -5.90 11.28
N PHE A 51 12.97 -6.43 12.37
CA PHE A 51 13.85 -7.59 12.32
C PHE A 51 13.09 -8.85 11.88
N ALA A 52 11.95 -9.14 12.51
CA ALA A 52 11.15 -10.30 12.16
C ALA A 52 10.56 -10.20 10.73
N ALA A 53 10.21 -8.99 10.26
CA ALA A 53 9.79 -8.77 8.88
C ALA A 53 10.90 -9.10 7.87
N ASP A 54 12.16 -8.81 8.20
CA ASP A 54 13.34 -9.12 7.37
C ASP A 54 13.53 -10.64 7.22
N ASP A 55 13.41 -11.37 8.32
CA ASP A 55 13.50 -12.83 8.34
C ASP A 55 12.36 -13.47 7.54
N ASP A 56 11.13 -12.94 7.66
CA ASP A 56 9.99 -13.40 6.86
C ASP A 56 10.17 -13.12 5.36
N LEU A 57 10.69 -11.96 4.96
CA LEU A 57 10.99 -11.71 3.54
C LEU A 57 12.04 -12.69 3.01
N LYS A 58 13.13 -12.94 3.76
CA LYS A 58 14.14 -13.94 3.36
C LYS A 58 13.54 -15.33 3.19
N ALA A 59 12.73 -15.78 4.15
CA ALA A 59 12.03 -17.06 4.07
C ALA A 59 11.09 -17.11 2.86
N SER A 60 10.30 -16.05 2.66
CA SER A 60 9.36 -15.92 1.55
C SER A 60 10.07 -16.13 0.20
N LYS A 61 11.22 -15.49 -0.01
CA LYS A 61 11.99 -15.58 -1.25
C LYS A 61 12.49 -17.00 -1.50
N LEU A 62 13.13 -17.60 -0.49
CA LEU A 62 13.65 -18.98 -0.59
C LEU A 62 12.53 -19.97 -0.94
N LEU A 63 11.36 -19.82 -0.32
CA LEU A 63 10.20 -20.68 -0.59
C LEU A 63 9.64 -20.46 -2.01
N TYR A 64 9.62 -19.22 -2.50
CA TYR A 64 9.19 -18.91 -3.87
C TYR A 64 10.09 -19.59 -4.90
N GLU A 65 11.41 -19.45 -4.73
CA GLU A 65 12.42 -20.03 -5.62
C GLU A 65 12.35 -21.57 -5.65
N ASN A 66 11.90 -22.18 -4.55
CA ASN A 66 11.66 -23.62 -4.44
C ASN A 66 10.22 -24.04 -4.80
N LYS A 67 9.42 -23.14 -5.41
CA LYS A 67 8.05 -23.39 -5.88
C LYS A 67 7.07 -23.77 -4.76
N LEU A 68 7.38 -23.44 -3.52
CA LEU A 68 6.49 -23.58 -2.36
C LEU A 68 5.64 -22.31 -2.21
N TYR A 69 4.82 -22.02 -3.22
CA TYR A 69 4.17 -20.72 -3.36
C TYR A 69 3.25 -20.35 -2.20
N ALA A 70 2.44 -21.29 -1.69
CA ALA A 70 1.57 -21.01 -0.54
C ALA A 70 2.38 -20.52 0.67
N ASN A 71 3.44 -21.25 1.03
CA ASN A 71 4.33 -20.87 2.14
C ASN A 71 5.07 -19.56 1.86
N SER A 72 5.50 -19.34 0.61
CA SER A 72 6.13 -18.08 0.22
C SER A 72 5.21 -16.88 0.44
N ILE A 73 3.95 -16.97 -0.03
CA ILE A 73 2.95 -15.91 0.14
C ILE A 73 2.58 -15.74 1.61
N TYR A 74 2.52 -16.82 2.39
CA TYR A 74 2.32 -16.73 3.84
C TYR A 74 3.40 -15.86 4.51
N HIS A 75 4.67 -16.13 4.25
CA HIS A 75 5.76 -15.33 4.82
C HIS A 75 5.79 -13.90 4.28
N LEU A 76 5.42 -13.68 3.01
CA LEU A 76 5.27 -12.34 2.45
C LEU A 76 4.20 -11.54 3.20
N GLN A 77 3.04 -12.16 3.44
CA GLN A 77 1.96 -11.57 4.24
C GLN A 77 2.44 -11.24 5.65
N GLN A 78 3.15 -12.16 6.30
CA GLN A 78 3.70 -11.98 7.64
C GLN A 78 4.72 -10.84 7.73
N ALA A 79 5.57 -10.69 6.71
CA ALA A 79 6.52 -9.59 6.63
C ALA A 79 5.81 -8.23 6.53
N ILE A 80 4.85 -8.12 5.60
CA ILE A 80 4.07 -6.89 5.41
C ILE A 80 3.26 -6.55 6.67
N GLU A 81 2.60 -7.52 7.30
CA GLU A 81 1.89 -7.30 8.57
C GLU A 81 2.81 -6.71 9.65
N LYS A 82 4.03 -7.22 9.79
CA LYS A 82 5.01 -6.71 10.77
C LYS A 82 5.50 -5.32 10.41
N MET A 83 5.76 -5.04 9.14
CA MET A 83 6.07 -3.68 8.67
C MET A 83 4.95 -2.69 8.99
N ILE A 84 3.69 -3.09 8.80
CA ILE A 84 2.51 -2.28 9.14
C ILE A 84 2.47 -1.97 10.63
N LYS A 85 2.72 -2.98 11.48
CA LYS A 85 2.77 -2.82 12.95
C LYS A 85 3.91 -1.89 13.37
N ALA A 86 5.09 -2.04 12.76
CA ALA A 86 6.24 -1.16 13.01
C ALA A 86 5.95 0.29 12.59
N GLN A 87 5.41 0.49 11.39
CA GLN A 87 5.00 1.82 10.92
C GLN A 87 3.98 2.42 11.88
N ALA A 88 3.03 1.62 12.35
CA ALA A 88 1.95 2.11 13.17
C ALA A 88 2.42 2.62 14.53
N LEU A 89 3.36 1.91 15.16
CA LEU A 89 4.05 2.38 16.36
C LEU A 89 4.93 3.61 16.10
N LYS A 90 5.62 3.64 14.95
CA LYS A 90 6.59 4.69 14.64
C LYS A 90 5.92 6.05 14.44
N PHE A 91 4.71 6.06 13.86
CA PHE A 91 4.11 7.31 13.40
C PHE A 91 2.78 7.65 14.05
N PHE A 92 1.96 6.69 14.47
CA PHE A 92 0.60 6.99 14.93
C PHE A 92 0.47 6.87 16.45
N PRO A 93 -0.51 7.56 17.07
CA PRO A 93 -0.78 7.50 18.51
C PRO A 93 -1.47 6.20 18.91
N LEU A 94 -0.86 5.07 18.56
CA LEU A 94 -1.33 3.72 18.85
C LEU A 94 -0.32 3.03 19.77
N ASP A 95 -0.77 2.60 20.93
CA ASP A 95 0.07 1.84 21.85
C ASP A 95 0.30 0.40 21.37
N TYR A 96 1.42 -0.20 21.80
CA TYR A 96 1.78 -1.59 21.48
C TYR A 96 0.68 -2.62 21.80
N LYS A 97 -0.05 -2.44 22.91
CA LYS A 97 -1.13 -3.35 23.30
C LYS A 97 -2.32 -3.23 22.34
N SER A 98 -2.60 -2.04 21.82
CA SER A 98 -3.63 -1.79 20.82
C SER A 98 -3.27 -2.39 19.46
N ILE A 99 -1.99 -2.39 19.10
CA ILE A 99 -1.47 -2.97 17.85
C ILE A 99 -1.37 -4.49 17.91
N THR A 100 -1.00 -5.07 19.05
CA THR A 100 -0.95 -6.54 19.19
C THR A 100 -2.35 -7.17 19.21
N LYS A 101 -3.36 -6.43 19.69
CA LYS A 101 -4.76 -6.88 19.70
C LYS A 101 -5.40 -7.02 18.31
N THR A 102 -4.89 -6.35 17.27
CA THR A 102 -5.46 -6.48 15.90
C THR A 102 -5.13 -7.81 15.23
N SER A 103 -4.38 -8.69 15.90
CA SER A 103 -4.04 -10.05 15.44
C SER A 103 -3.43 -9.99 14.02
N HIS A 104 -3.95 -10.80 13.09
CA HIS A 104 -3.53 -10.87 11.69
C HIS A 104 -4.32 -9.96 10.75
N ASN A 105 -5.23 -9.14 11.27
CA ASN A 105 -6.00 -8.19 10.45
C ASN A 105 -5.21 -6.90 10.24
N SER A 106 -4.10 -7.01 9.51
CA SER A 106 -3.20 -5.89 9.18
C SER A 106 -3.94 -4.68 8.61
N PRO A 107 -4.93 -4.85 7.69
CA PRO A 107 -5.71 -3.71 7.21
C PRO A 107 -6.47 -2.98 8.30
N GLU A 108 -6.87 -3.63 9.41
CA GLU A 108 -7.58 -2.98 10.53
C GLU A 108 -6.76 -1.87 11.19
N ILE A 109 -5.44 -2.04 11.24
CA ILE A 109 -4.53 -1.01 11.74
C ILE A 109 -4.70 0.25 10.88
N TYR A 110 -4.67 0.08 9.55
CA TYR A 110 -4.97 1.17 8.65
C TYR A 110 -6.41 1.64 8.72
N PHE A 111 -7.42 0.81 8.96
CA PHE A 111 -8.81 1.29 9.06
C PHE A 111 -9.03 2.21 10.25
N ARG A 112 -8.29 1.99 11.34
CA ARG A 112 -8.26 2.94 12.46
C ARG A 112 -7.63 4.27 12.06
N LEU A 113 -6.68 4.26 11.12
CA LEU A 113 -6.03 5.43 10.53
C LEU A 113 -6.86 6.04 9.38
N LEU A 114 -7.69 5.26 8.70
CA LEU A 114 -8.60 5.67 7.64
C LEU A 114 -9.80 6.48 8.17
N LYS A 115 -9.96 6.56 9.50
CA LYS A 115 -10.79 7.60 10.13
C LYS A 115 -10.24 9.01 9.91
N VAL A 116 -9.03 9.14 9.38
CA VAL A 116 -8.47 10.39 8.91
C VAL A 116 -8.81 10.57 7.42
N LYS A 117 -9.39 11.71 7.06
CA LYS A 117 -9.91 12.00 5.72
C LYS A 117 -9.00 11.68 4.52
N PRO A 118 -7.68 11.97 4.51
CA PRO A 118 -6.83 11.69 3.36
C PRO A 118 -6.83 10.21 2.97
N PHE A 119 -6.91 9.34 3.97
CA PHE A 119 -6.95 7.91 3.82
C PHE A 119 -8.32 7.43 3.29
N GLU A 120 -9.43 8.01 3.74
CA GLU A 120 -10.77 7.72 3.21
C GLU A 120 -10.83 7.91 1.69
N LEU A 121 -10.20 8.97 1.17
CA LEU A 121 -10.18 9.27 -0.27
C LEU A 121 -9.39 8.25 -1.06
N MET A 122 -8.36 7.67 -0.44
CA MET A 122 -7.61 6.56 -1.01
C MET A 122 -8.39 5.24 -1.01
N LEU A 123 -9.28 5.04 -0.05
CA LEU A 123 -10.24 3.94 -0.14
C LEU A 123 -11.20 4.12 -1.30
N ARG A 124 -11.69 5.36 -1.48
CA ARG A 124 -12.49 5.72 -2.65
C ARG A 124 -11.68 5.49 -3.95
N ALA A 125 -10.38 5.79 -3.96
CA ALA A 125 -9.50 5.38 -5.06
C ALA A 125 -9.53 3.88 -5.32
N ALA A 126 -9.17 3.11 -4.29
CA ALA A 126 -9.06 1.66 -4.39
C ALA A 126 -10.39 1.04 -4.85
N SER A 127 -11.53 1.61 -4.48
CA SER A 127 -12.85 1.08 -4.87
C SER A 127 -13.20 1.24 -6.33
N THR A 128 -12.60 2.21 -7.01
CA THR A 128 -12.73 2.30 -8.45
C THR A 128 -12.03 1.14 -9.15
N ILE A 129 -10.99 0.58 -8.51
CA ILE A 129 -10.11 -0.47 -9.03
C ILE A 129 -10.53 -1.86 -8.55
N ILE A 130 -10.99 -1.98 -7.31
CA ILE A 130 -11.38 -3.23 -6.66
C ILE A 130 -12.90 -3.42 -6.85
N PRO A 131 -13.33 -4.40 -7.66
CA PRO A 131 -14.76 -4.68 -7.83
C PRO A 131 -15.43 -4.95 -6.48
N ASN A 132 -16.65 -4.42 -6.29
CA ASN A 132 -17.47 -4.59 -5.09
C ASN A 132 -16.96 -3.94 -3.80
N LEU A 133 -15.89 -3.13 -3.83
CA LEU A 133 -15.52 -2.33 -2.66
C LEU A 133 -16.54 -1.19 -2.52
N ASP A 134 -17.57 -1.38 -1.70
CA ASP A 134 -18.58 -0.35 -1.45
C ASP A 134 -17.99 0.76 -0.57
N VAL A 135 -17.66 1.88 -1.21
CA VAL A 135 -17.19 3.09 -0.52
C VAL A 135 -18.27 4.13 -0.30
N ALA A 136 -19.48 3.91 -0.84
CA ALA A 136 -20.61 4.79 -0.57
C ALA A 136 -21.07 4.67 0.89
N SER A 137 -20.74 3.55 1.55
CA SER A 137 -20.95 3.29 2.98
C SER A 137 -19.77 3.68 3.88
N LEU A 138 -18.78 4.47 3.40
CA LEU A 138 -17.64 4.93 4.23
C LEU A 138 -18.03 5.82 5.42
N ASP A 139 -19.27 6.33 5.48
CA ASP A 139 -19.86 6.89 6.71
C ASP A 139 -19.91 5.86 7.85
N THR A 140 -19.65 4.59 7.54
CA THR A 140 -19.35 3.49 8.45
C THR A 140 -18.07 2.78 7.99
N ILE A 141 -16.88 3.34 8.25
CA ILE A 141 -15.58 2.61 8.11
C ILE A 141 -15.65 1.20 8.73
N ASP A 142 -16.46 1.04 9.77
CA ASP A 142 -16.79 -0.25 10.38
C ASP A 142 -17.36 -1.28 9.38
N GLN A 143 -18.18 -0.86 8.40
CA GLN A 143 -18.74 -1.75 7.38
C GLN A 143 -17.67 -2.24 6.40
N SER A 144 -16.74 -1.39 5.96
CA SER A 144 -15.62 -1.85 5.12
C SER A 144 -14.70 -2.81 5.89
N ILE A 145 -14.51 -2.61 7.19
CA ILE A 145 -13.82 -3.58 8.07
C ILE A 145 -14.60 -4.90 8.13
N ILE A 146 -15.93 -4.84 8.30
CA ILE A 146 -16.81 -6.02 8.32
C ILE A 146 -16.73 -6.76 6.97
N ASP A 147 -16.76 -6.04 5.86
CA ASP A 147 -16.72 -6.60 4.52
C ASP A 147 -15.36 -7.23 4.24
N LEU A 148 -14.25 -6.63 4.67
CA LEU A 148 -12.92 -7.27 4.57
C LEU A 148 -12.75 -8.46 5.51
N LYS A 149 -13.55 -8.54 6.58
CA LYS A 149 -13.62 -9.73 7.43
C LYS A 149 -14.46 -10.84 6.80
N ASN A 150 -15.33 -10.52 5.84
CA ASN A 150 -16.14 -11.50 5.12
C ASN A 150 -15.26 -12.40 4.24
N ASP A 151 -15.41 -13.72 4.42
CA ASP A 151 -14.68 -14.73 3.64
C ASP A 151 -14.89 -14.60 2.12
N LYS A 152 -16.06 -14.11 1.69
CA LYS A 152 -16.33 -13.84 0.27
C LYS A 152 -15.43 -12.73 -0.27
N THR A 153 -15.37 -11.59 0.41
CA THR A 153 -14.50 -10.47 0.01
C THR A 153 -13.03 -10.87 0.04
N LYS A 154 -12.62 -11.61 1.07
CA LYS A 154 -11.26 -12.18 1.13
C LYS A 154 -10.96 -13.04 -0.08
N LEU A 155 -11.90 -13.93 -0.46
CA LEU A 155 -11.75 -14.78 -1.62
C LEU A 155 -11.66 -13.96 -2.92
N GLU A 156 -12.47 -12.90 -3.06
CA GLU A 156 -12.42 -12.00 -4.21
C GLU A 156 -11.04 -11.31 -4.32
N ILE A 157 -10.51 -10.79 -3.21
CA ILE A 157 -9.17 -10.17 -3.18
C ILE A 157 -8.08 -11.22 -3.47
N ALA A 158 -8.17 -12.40 -2.86
CA ALA A 158 -7.19 -13.47 -3.04
C ALA A 158 -7.12 -13.98 -4.50
N ASN A 159 -8.22 -13.85 -5.26
CA ASN A 159 -8.31 -14.22 -6.67
C ASN A 159 -8.14 -13.03 -7.62
N LEU A 160 -7.67 -11.87 -7.15
CA LEU A 160 -7.41 -10.74 -8.04
C LEU A 160 -6.47 -11.17 -9.18
N PRO A 161 -6.81 -10.85 -10.44
CA PRO A 161 -5.95 -11.16 -11.56
C PRO A 161 -4.66 -10.34 -11.45
N SER A 162 -3.55 -10.88 -11.95
CA SER A 162 -2.24 -10.21 -11.93
C SER A 162 -2.27 -8.82 -12.57
N LYS A 163 -3.13 -8.58 -13.57
CA LYS A 163 -3.35 -7.26 -14.17
C LYS A 163 -3.86 -6.24 -13.14
N ALA A 164 -4.84 -6.62 -12.32
CA ALA A 164 -5.39 -5.74 -11.28
C ALA A 164 -4.37 -5.48 -10.17
N ILE A 165 -3.64 -6.52 -9.75
CA ILE A 165 -2.56 -6.36 -8.75
C ILE A 165 -1.47 -5.44 -9.30
N ASN A 166 -1.01 -5.63 -10.54
CA ASN A 166 -0.02 -4.75 -11.17
C ASN A 166 -0.49 -3.29 -11.19
N ALA A 167 -1.76 -3.00 -11.48
CA ALA A 167 -2.29 -1.64 -11.44
C ALA A 167 -2.11 -0.98 -10.06
N LEU A 168 -2.37 -1.73 -8.99
CA LEU A 168 -2.13 -1.28 -7.62
C LEU A 168 -0.64 -1.11 -7.30
N LEU A 169 0.22 -1.98 -7.84
CA LEU A 169 1.67 -1.88 -7.66
C LEU A 169 2.28 -0.67 -8.38
N ILE A 170 1.70 -0.22 -9.49
CA ILE A 170 2.14 1.01 -10.17
C ILE A 170 1.99 2.22 -9.24
N ILE A 171 0.86 2.31 -8.54
CA ILE A 171 0.65 3.33 -7.51
C ILE A 171 1.75 3.21 -6.45
N CYS A 172 2.04 1.99 -5.98
CA CYS A 172 3.12 1.76 -5.02
C CYS A 172 4.48 2.24 -5.53
N SER A 173 4.84 1.95 -6.79
CA SER A 173 6.11 2.40 -7.40
C SER A 173 6.24 3.91 -7.38
N ILE A 174 5.19 4.65 -7.77
CA ILE A 174 5.20 6.12 -7.79
C ILE A 174 5.50 6.68 -6.39
N PHE A 175 4.78 6.20 -5.38
CA PHE A 175 4.98 6.64 -4.00
C PHE A 175 6.35 6.23 -3.43
N ILE A 176 6.81 5.03 -3.78
CA ILE A 176 8.15 4.56 -3.42
C ILE A 176 9.19 5.48 -4.05
N GLU A 177 9.09 5.80 -5.32
CA GLU A 177 10.09 6.59 -6.00
C GLU A 177 10.13 8.04 -5.51
N LEU A 178 8.96 8.64 -5.29
CA LEU A 178 8.81 9.95 -4.64
C LEU A 178 9.58 10.00 -3.32
N TYR A 179 9.47 8.97 -2.48
CA TYR A 179 10.17 8.92 -1.20
C TYR A 179 11.70 8.90 -1.39
N GLY A 180 12.20 8.13 -2.36
CA GLY A 180 13.65 7.99 -2.58
C GLY A 180 14.31 9.32 -2.94
N ASN A 181 13.58 10.20 -3.61
CA ASN A 181 14.04 11.51 -4.01
C ASN A 181 14.00 12.55 -2.88
N LEU A 182 13.31 12.28 -1.75
CA LEU A 182 13.27 13.20 -0.60
C LEU A 182 14.58 13.20 0.22
N ASP A 183 15.40 12.15 0.17
CA ASP A 183 16.57 12.00 1.05
C ASP A 183 17.80 12.82 0.62
N THR A 184 17.80 13.39 -0.57
CA THR A 184 18.92 14.19 -1.06
C THR A 184 18.86 15.63 -0.51
N SER A 185 19.52 15.84 0.62
CA SER A 185 19.58 17.11 1.37
C SER A 185 20.09 18.34 0.58
N GLU A 186 20.87 18.15 -0.50
CA GLU A 186 21.23 19.25 -1.43
C GLU A 186 20.09 19.61 -2.38
N ILE A 187 19.30 18.62 -2.78
CA ILE A 187 18.09 18.89 -3.53
C ILE A 187 17.10 19.55 -2.55
N LEU A 188 16.93 19.14 -1.29
CA LEU A 188 15.99 19.80 -0.36
C LEU A 188 16.21 21.32 -0.20
N LYS A 189 17.45 21.80 -0.35
CA LYS A 189 17.80 23.23 -0.36
C LYS A 189 17.56 23.93 -1.71
N GLY A 190 17.42 23.18 -2.79
CA GLY A 190 16.97 23.64 -4.12
C GLY A 190 15.58 23.10 -4.54
N PHE A 191 14.86 22.41 -3.64
CA PHE A 191 13.64 21.60 -3.88
C PHE A 191 12.41 22.47 -4.01
N TYR A 192 12.50 23.74 -3.60
CA TYR A 192 11.59 24.80 -4.04
C TYR A 192 11.91 25.26 -5.48
N GLY A 193 12.47 24.39 -6.32
CA GLY A 193 12.97 24.74 -7.66
C GLY A 193 12.86 23.62 -8.70
N ASP A 194 12.88 24.02 -9.97
CA ASP A 194 12.47 23.26 -11.17
C ASP A 194 13.05 21.84 -11.37
N ASN A 195 14.14 21.48 -10.68
CA ASN A 195 14.85 20.20 -10.89
C ASN A 195 14.15 18.98 -10.24
N PHE A 196 13.60 19.12 -9.04
CA PHE A 196 12.81 18.03 -8.41
C PHE A 196 11.53 17.78 -9.20
N LYS A 197 10.89 18.88 -9.60
CA LYS A 197 9.73 18.94 -10.49
C LYS A 197 9.98 18.17 -11.80
N SER A 198 11.09 18.44 -12.50
CA SER A 198 11.44 17.71 -13.73
C SER A 198 11.68 16.22 -13.49
N SER A 199 12.32 15.84 -12.38
CA SER A 199 12.64 14.45 -12.08
C SER A 199 11.37 13.63 -11.80
N ILE A 200 10.42 14.15 -11.01
CA ILE A 200 9.15 13.46 -10.78
C ILE A 200 8.32 13.38 -12.05
N LEU A 201 8.30 14.44 -12.88
CA LEU A 201 7.63 14.39 -14.17
C LEU A 201 8.23 13.31 -15.06
N ASP A 202 9.56 13.23 -15.15
CA ASP A 202 10.27 12.27 -15.99
C ASP A 202 10.08 10.83 -15.49
N ILE A 203 10.14 10.63 -14.18
CA ILE A 203 9.85 9.37 -13.51
C ILE A 203 8.43 8.90 -13.83
N THR A 204 7.46 9.79 -13.64
CA THR A 204 6.05 9.50 -13.88
C THR A 204 5.83 9.19 -15.35
N LYS A 205 6.41 9.97 -16.27
CA LYS A 205 6.39 9.73 -17.71
C LYS A 205 7.03 8.39 -18.11
N ASN A 206 8.19 8.05 -17.54
CA ASN A 206 8.87 6.79 -17.84
C ASN A 206 8.06 5.58 -17.35
N LEU A 207 7.52 5.64 -16.12
CA LEU A 207 6.61 4.62 -15.59
C LEU A 207 5.36 4.47 -16.47
N ILE A 208 4.76 5.57 -16.90
CA ILE A 208 3.60 5.58 -17.80
C ILE A 208 3.95 4.98 -19.17
N SER A 209 5.13 5.28 -19.69
CA SER A 209 5.62 4.74 -20.97
C SER A 209 5.85 3.23 -20.91
N ASP A 210 6.49 2.76 -19.85
CA ASP A 210 6.72 1.33 -19.60
C ASP A 210 5.41 0.54 -19.48
N LEU A 211 4.31 1.22 -19.19
CA LEU A 211 2.96 0.66 -19.11
C LEU A 211 2.14 0.83 -20.40
N GLY A 212 2.68 1.52 -21.41
CA GLY A 212 1.99 1.81 -22.67
C GLY A 212 0.87 2.83 -22.55
N MET A 213 0.95 3.77 -21.60
CA MET A 213 -0.08 4.77 -21.28
C MET A 213 0.32 6.21 -21.71
N ASP A 214 1.25 6.33 -22.67
CA ASP A 214 2.00 7.57 -23.00
C ASP A 214 1.17 8.80 -23.40
N SER A 215 -0.02 8.65 -23.98
CA SER A 215 -0.78 9.79 -24.52
C SER A 215 -1.63 10.53 -23.48
N GLU A 216 -1.67 10.07 -22.23
CA GLU A 216 -2.90 10.14 -21.46
C GLU A 216 -2.84 10.94 -20.15
N LEU A 217 -1.65 11.39 -19.73
CA LEU A 217 -1.42 12.07 -18.44
C LEU A 217 -0.66 13.41 -18.55
N ASN A 218 -0.45 13.92 -19.77
CA ASN A 218 0.23 15.21 -19.99
C ASN A 218 -0.48 16.41 -19.34
N ASP A 219 -1.75 16.26 -18.92
CA ASP A 219 -2.56 17.33 -18.34
C ASP A 219 -2.65 17.34 -16.80
N VAL A 220 -1.95 16.43 -16.09
CA VAL A 220 -1.91 16.48 -14.62
C VAL A 220 -0.83 17.45 -14.18
N ASN A 221 -1.25 18.58 -13.61
CA ASN A 221 -0.32 19.56 -13.07
C ASN A 221 0.22 19.10 -11.72
N PHE A 222 1.25 18.26 -11.74
CA PHE A 222 1.90 17.81 -10.51
C PHE A 222 2.58 18.95 -9.74
N GLU A 223 2.74 20.13 -10.34
CA GLU A 223 3.38 21.30 -9.75
C GLU A 223 2.58 21.85 -8.56
N ASP A 224 1.25 21.95 -8.67
CA ASP A 224 0.36 22.52 -7.63
C ASP A 224 0.24 21.63 -6.37
N ILE A 225 0.76 20.41 -6.45
CA ILE A 225 0.62 19.34 -5.45
C ILE A 225 1.68 19.47 -4.35
N PHE A 226 2.89 19.92 -4.70
CA PHE A 226 4.05 19.85 -3.81
C PHE A 226 4.39 21.17 -3.12
N ASP A 227 4.05 22.31 -3.73
CA ASP A 227 4.47 23.63 -3.26
C ASP A 227 3.84 24.05 -1.91
N GLU A 228 2.74 23.43 -1.48
CA GLU A 228 2.01 23.85 -0.27
C GLU A 228 1.99 22.82 0.88
N THR A 229 2.37 21.56 0.64
CA THR A 229 1.85 20.47 1.50
C THR A 229 2.80 19.94 2.56
N ILE A 230 4.13 20.15 2.47
CA ILE A 230 5.03 19.44 3.41
C ILE A 230 6.28 20.24 3.80
N GLU A 231 6.15 21.10 4.81
CA GLU A 231 7.30 21.71 5.50
C GLU A 231 8.09 20.69 6.35
N ASP A 232 7.46 19.55 6.72
CA ASP A 232 8.11 18.48 7.50
C ASP A 232 8.42 17.24 6.65
N THR A 233 9.67 17.13 6.22
CA THR A 233 10.20 15.98 5.47
C THR A 233 9.88 14.61 6.08
N ASN A 234 9.68 14.50 7.40
CA ASN A 234 9.34 13.23 8.04
C ASN A 234 7.87 12.85 7.79
N ILE A 235 6.96 13.83 7.80
CA ILE A 235 5.54 13.61 7.48
C ILE A 235 5.41 13.17 6.03
N ALA A 236 6.14 13.81 5.09
CA ALA A 236 6.16 13.39 3.68
C ALA A 236 6.60 11.93 3.54
N LYS A 237 7.76 11.61 4.12
CA LYS A 237 8.33 10.27 4.11
C LYS A 237 7.34 9.24 4.66
N MET A 238 6.64 9.57 5.73
CA MET A 238 5.62 8.69 6.31
C MET A 238 4.45 8.47 5.36
N ILE A 239 3.85 9.53 4.79
CA ILE A 239 2.73 9.40 3.84
C ILE A 239 3.15 8.52 2.65
N LEU A 240 4.32 8.81 2.09
CA LEU A 240 4.83 8.12 0.91
C LEU A 240 5.15 6.64 1.14
N ILE A 241 5.45 6.20 2.37
CA ILE A 241 5.57 4.75 2.69
C ILE A 241 4.22 4.14 3.02
N THR A 242 3.36 4.89 3.70
CA THR A 242 2.08 4.37 4.20
C THR A 242 1.20 3.86 3.08
N ILE A 243 1.20 4.57 1.95
CA ILE A 243 0.35 4.25 0.81
C ILE A 243 0.74 2.90 0.18
N PRO A 244 2.00 2.69 -0.24
CA PRO A 244 2.47 1.38 -0.67
C PRO A 244 2.16 0.29 0.35
N LEU A 245 2.46 0.52 1.63
CA LEU A 245 2.33 -0.50 2.65
C LEU A 245 0.86 -0.87 2.93
N TYR A 246 -0.05 0.09 2.83
CA TYR A 246 -1.49 -0.14 2.87
C TYR A 246 -1.99 -0.99 1.70
N ILE A 247 -1.62 -0.62 0.47
CA ILE A 247 -2.00 -1.34 -0.74
C ILE A 247 -1.47 -2.78 -0.69
N LEU A 248 -0.19 -2.95 -0.34
CA LEU A 248 0.41 -4.27 -0.14
C LEU A 248 -0.33 -5.05 0.94
N GLY A 249 -0.67 -4.39 2.06
CA GLY A 249 -1.47 -4.98 3.14
C GLY A 249 -2.82 -5.53 2.67
N ILE A 250 -3.55 -4.79 1.83
CA ILE A 250 -4.81 -5.28 1.23
C ILE A 250 -4.56 -6.52 0.38
N ILE A 251 -3.56 -6.45 -0.52
CA ILE A 251 -3.25 -7.54 -1.46
C ILE A 251 -2.93 -8.83 -0.70
N VAL A 252 -2.11 -8.75 0.34
CA VAL A 252 -1.60 -9.95 1.03
C VAL A 252 -2.48 -10.46 2.17
N TYR A 253 -3.34 -9.61 2.74
CA TYR A 253 -4.11 -9.95 3.94
C TYR A 253 -4.98 -11.23 3.83
N PRO A 254 -5.74 -11.47 2.75
CA PRO A 254 -6.55 -12.70 2.63
C PRO A 254 -5.72 -13.99 2.74
N HIS A 255 -4.46 -13.90 2.37
CA HIS A 255 -3.56 -15.04 2.24
C HIS A 255 -3.07 -15.57 3.59
N GLU A 256 -3.26 -14.86 4.71
CA GLU A 256 -2.97 -15.40 6.04
C GLU A 256 -3.74 -16.71 6.30
N ALA A 257 -5.02 -16.75 5.93
CA ALA A 257 -5.88 -17.90 6.17
C ALA A 257 -5.76 -18.95 5.05
N PHE A 258 -5.75 -18.51 3.79
CA PHE A 258 -5.83 -19.40 2.63
C PHE A 258 -4.54 -20.16 2.32
N THR A 259 -3.37 -19.66 2.76
CA THR A 259 -2.08 -20.36 2.59
C THR A 259 -1.85 -21.48 3.59
N ARG A 260 -2.65 -21.58 4.66
CA ARG A 260 -2.41 -22.48 5.80
C ARG A 260 -3.40 -23.61 5.93
N TYR A 261 -4.68 -23.34 5.69
CA TYR A 261 -5.75 -24.24 6.06
C TYR A 261 -6.40 -24.86 4.82
N PRO A 262 -6.24 -26.18 4.59
CA PRO A 262 -6.94 -26.86 3.50
C PRO A 262 -8.45 -26.90 3.76
N GLY A 263 -9.25 -27.07 2.69
CA GLY A 263 -10.70 -27.25 2.79
C GLY A 263 -11.51 -25.98 3.06
N LYS A 264 -10.91 -24.79 2.91
CA LYS A 264 -11.62 -23.50 2.84
C LYS A 264 -12.05 -23.20 1.40
N LEU A 265 -12.67 -22.04 1.18
CA LEU A 265 -12.99 -21.50 -0.16
C LEU A 265 -11.76 -21.47 -1.09
N MET A 266 -10.57 -21.33 -0.50
CA MET A 266 -9.26 -21.44 -1.14
C MET A 266 -8.30 -22.08 -0.15
N GLY A 267 -7.44 -22.98 -0.62
CA GLY A 267 -6.43 -23.69 0.15
C GLY A 267 -5.01 -23.54 -0.41
N PRO A 268 -4.00 -24.09 0.28
CA PRO A 268 -2.59 -24.02 -0.14
C PRO A 268 -2.35 -24.59 -1.55
N GLU A 269 -3.12 -25.59 -1.96
CA GLU A 269 -3.05 -26.23 -3.28
C GLU A 269 -3.43 -25.30 -4.44
N ASN A 270 -4.13 -24.19 -4.17
CA ASN A 270 -4.52 -23.21 -5.19
C ASN A 270 -3.39 -22.24 -5.55
N TYR A 271 -2.28 -22.22 -4.78
CA TYR A 271 -1.16 -21.32 -5.03
C TYR A 271 -0.24 -21.93 -6.08
N ASN A 272 -0.48 -21.56 -7.33
CA ASN A 272 0.30 -21.95 -8.49
C ASN A 272 0.63 -20.72 -9.36
N LEU A 273 1.35 -20.92 -10.46
CA LEU A 273 1.79 -19.83 -11.35
C LEU A 273 0.66 -19.10 -12.10
N GLU A 274 -0.58 -19.58 -12.04
CA GLU A 274 -1.74 -18.91 -12.64
C GLU A 274 -2.39 -17.90 -11.66
N LEU A 275 -2.15 -18.06 -10.36
CA LEU A 275 -2.72 -17.18 -9.34
C LEU A 275 -2.06 -15.80 -9.38
N GLY A 276 -2.86 -14.73 -9.42
CA GLY A 276 -2.38 -13.36 -9.63
C GLY A 276 -1.29 -12.91 -8.66
N ILE A 277 -1.43 -13.22 -7.37
CA ILE A 277 -0.41 -12.88 -6.35
C ILE A 277 0.90 -13.63 -6.56
N VAL A 278 0.86 -14.86 -7.08
CA VAL A 278 2.07 -15.66 -7.36
C VAL A 278 2.79 -15.12 -8.60
N GLN A 279 2.05 -14.69 -9.61
CA GLN A 279 2.60 -14.05 -10.82
C GLN A 279 3.25 -12.71 -10.52
N THR A 280 2.68 -11.93 -9.60
CA THR A 280 3.15 -10.59 -9.24
C THR A 280 4.13 -10.59 -8.07
N TYR A 281 4.41 -11.76 -7.49
CA TYR A 281 5.30 -11.92 -6.34
C TYR A 281 6.63 -11.16 -6.46
N PRO A 282 7.41 -11.26 -7.57
CA PRO A 282 8.72 -10.60 -7.63
C PRO A 282 8.64 -9.09 -7.39
N LYS A 283 7.60 -8.43 -7.93
CA LYS A 283 7.38 -6.99 -7.75
C LYS A 283 6.95 -6.64 -6.33
N ILE A 284 6.03 -7.43 -5.76
CA ILE A 284 5.60 -7.22 -4.36
C ILE A 284 6.78 -7.38 -3.41
N TYR A 285 7.61 -8.39 -3.64
CA TYR A 285 8.80 -8.66 -2.86
C TYR A 285 9.81 -7.50 -2.93
N GLU A 286 10.16 -7.05 -4.12
CA GLU A 286 11.08 -5.92 -4.33
C GLU A 286 10.59 -4.65 -3.63
N MET A 287 9.31 -4.31 -3.78
CA MET A 287 8.71 -3.16 -3.09
C MET A 287 8.76 -3.31 -1.57
N SER A 288 8.52 -4.53 -1.07
CA SER A 288 8.59 -4.84 0.36
C SER A 288 10.00 -4.66 0.91
N GLU A 289 11.05 -5.06 0.17
CA GLU A 289 12.44 -4.82 0.56
C GLU A 289 12.77 -3.32 0.63
N ILE A 290 12.32 -2.55 -0.37
CA ILE A 290 12.54 -1.10 -0.41
C ILE A 290 11.85 -0.42 0.79
N ILE A 291 10.58 -0.76 1.05
CA ILE A 291 9.82 -0.23 2.18
C ILE A 291 10.49 -0.60 3.51
N LEU A 292 10.90 -1.86 3.68
CA LEU A 292 11.55 -2.33 4.89
C LEU A 292 12.84 -1.54 5.18
N LYS A 293 13.67 -1.33 4.16
CA LYS A 293 14.90 -0.54 4.29
C LYS A 293 14.62 0.88 4.74
N ARG A 294 13.54 1.49 4.25
CA ARG A 294 13.17 2.88 4.60
C ARG A 294 12.54 3.00 5.97
N LEU A 295 11.81 1.99 6.42
CA LEU A 295 11.28 1.97 7.79
C LEU A 295 12.39 1.82 8.83
N LYS A 296 13.49 1.12 8.49
CA LYS A 296 14.69 0.96 9.33
C LYS A 296 15.54 2.24 9.43
N ASN A 297 15.42 3.15 8.46
CA ASN A 297 16.08 4.45 8.47
C ASN A 297 15.20 5.52 9.12
#